data_AF-A0A0G4NED6-F1
#
_entry.id   AF-A0A0G4NED6-F1
#
_cell.length_a   1.000
_cell.length_b   1.000
_cell.length_c   1.000
_cell.angle_alpha   90.00
_cell.angle_beta   90.00
_cell.angle_gamma   90.00
#
_symmetry.space_group_name_H-M   'P 1'
#
loop_
_entity.id
_entity.type
_entity.pdbx_description
1 polymer ?
#
loop_
_entity_poly.entity_id
_entity_poly.type
_entity_poly.pdbx_seq_one_letter_code
_entity_poly.pdbx_strand_id
1 'polypeptide(L)'
;PPLRKRLWLAVARKVITQSDGIKTAIEFLKRCDLLKIEDLIPFFPDFVVIDDFKEEICAALEDYSRNIDGLKKEMDESSQTAANIKVDIAALDQRYAIVEPGEKCYVCGLPLLSRQFFVFPCQHSFHSDCLGRKVLEQAGVGTSKRIKELQVQISKGLVSGVKREAMI
;
A
#
# COMPACT_ATOMS: atom_id res chain seq x y z
N PRO A 1 22.85 3.81 -5.06
CA PRO A 1 22.09 4.36 -6.21
C PRO A 1 22.58 5.74 -6.71
N PRO A 2 22.61 6.81 -5.88
CA PRO A 2 22.95 8.16 -6.35
C PRO A 2 24.45 8.34 -6.67
N LEU A 3 25.33 7.67 -5.92
CA LEU A 3 26.77 7.69 -6.16
C LEU A 3 27.13 7.06 -7.52
N ARG A 4 26.48 5.94 -7.88
CA ARG A 4 26.67 5.28 -9.18
C ARG A 4 26.24 6.19 -10.32
N LYS A 5 25.07 6.82 -10.24
CA LYS A 5 24.61 7.78 -11.26
C LYS A 5 25.59 8.95 -11.42
N ARG A 6 26.08 9.54 -10.33
CA ARG A 6 27.10 10.61 -10.36
C ARG A 6 28.41 10.18 -11.03
N LEU A 7 28.90 8.98 -10.73
CA LEU A 7 30.11 8.45 -11.35
C LEU A 7 29.92 8.22 -12.85
N TRP A 8 28.78 7.63 -13.24
CA TRP A 8 28.42 7.45 -14.64
C TRP A 8 28.32 8.77 -15.41
N LEU A 9 27.76 9.82 -14.82
CA LEU A 9 27.74 11.17 -15.41
C LEU A 9 29.16 11.77 -15.57
N ALA A 10 30.04 11.54 -14.60
CA ALA A 10 31.43 12.01 -14.68
C ALA A 10 32.21 11.30 -15.79
N VAL A 11 31.98 10.00 -15.97
CA VAL A 11 32.56 9.21 -17.07
C VAL A 11 31.97 9.67 -18.40
N ALA A 12 30.64 9.82 -18.51
CA ALA A 12 29.98 10.29 -19.72
C ALA A 12 30.54 11.65 -20.18
N ARG A 13 30.72 12.59 -19.24
CA ARG A 13 31.35 13.90 -19.53
C ARG A 13 32.75 13.71 -20.14
N LYS A 14 33.59 12.86 -19.56
CA LYS A 14 34.94 12.62 -20.09
C LYS A 14 34.93 11.96 -21.45
N VAL A 15 34.05 11.00 -21.69
CA VAL A 15 33.92 10.30 -22.98
C VAL A 15 33.44 11.27 -24.06
N ILE A 16 32.46 12.11 -23.78
CA ILE A 16 31.92 13.09 -24.74
C ILE A 16 32.94 14.20 -25.05
N THR A 17 33.76 14.62 -24.08
CA THR A 17 34.80 15.64 -24.31
C THR A 17 36.05 15.08 -25.00
N GLN A 18 36.36 13.78 -24.84
CA GLN A 18 37.55 13.15 -25.47
C GLN A 18 37.27 12.54 -26.84
N SER A 19 36.02 12.13 -27.09
CA SER A 19 35.60 11.53 -28.36
C SER A 19 34.75 12.55 -29.11
N ASP A 20 35.19 12.97 -30.29
CA ASP A 20 34.49 13.95 -31.12
C ASP A 20 33.25 13.35 -31.84
N GLY A 21 32.62 12.34 -31.22
CA GLY A 21 31.65 11.46 -31.85
C GLY A 21 30.41 11.26 -30.98
N ILE A 22 29.30 11.85 -31.42
CA ILE A 22 27.95 11.64 -30.89
C ILE A 22 27.57 10.15 -30.81
N LYS A 23 27.97 9.35 -31.81
CA LYS A 23 27.73 7.91 -31.86
C LYS A 23 28.34 7.15 -30.66
N THR A 24 29.52 7.58 -30.20
CA THR A 24 30.19 7.00 -29.04
C THR A 24 29.43 7.28 -27.75
N ALA A 25 28.76 8.44 -27.65
CA ALA A 25 27.91 8.78 -26.51
C ALA A 25 26.62 7.94 -26.48
N ILE A 26 26.03 7.67 -27.65
CA ILE A 26 24.84 6.81 -27.78
C ILE A 26 25.18 5.35 -27.44
N GLU A 27 26.31 4.85 -27.95
CA GLU A 27 26.77 3.50 -27.61
C GLU A 27 27.11 3.36 -26.12
N PHE A 28 27.59 4.45 -25.51
CA PHE A 28 27.82 4.51 -24.06
C PHE A 28 26.51 4.48 -23.25
N LEU A 29 25.45 5.15 -23.71
CA LEU A 29 24.10 5.05 -23.10
C LEU A 29 23.58 3.62 -23.11
N LYS A 30 23.75 2.90 -24.23
CA LYS A 30 23.32 1.49 -24.35
C LYS A 30 24.03 0.54 -23.38
N ARG A 31 25.18 0.93 -22.83
CA ARG A 31 25.94 0.16 -21.84
C ARG A 31 25.54 0.46 -20.40
N CYS A 32 24.64 1.42 -20.17
CA CYS A 32 24.29 1.90 -18.84
C CYS A 32 22.78 2.13 -18.67
N ASP A 33 22.13 1.26 -17.91
CA ASP A 33 20.68 1.37 -17.62
C ASP A 33 20.31 2.52 -16.65
N LEU A 34 21.31 3.24 -16.11
CA LEU A 34 21.12 4.27 -15.07
C LEU A 34 21.08 5.70 -15.63
N LEU A 35 21.58 5.89 -16.84
CA LEU A 35 21.62 7.18 -17.51
C LEU A 35 20.52 7.25 -18.56
N LYS A 36 19.82 8.38 -18.61
CA LYS A 36 18.86 8.66 -19.68
C LYS A 36 19.48 9.61 -20.69
N ILE A 37 18.91 9.64 -21.91
CA ILE A 37 19.30 10.61 -22.93
C ILE A 37 19.20 12.05 -22.41
N GLU A 38 18.18 12.34 -21.60
CA GLU A 38 17.96 13.62 -20.92
C GLU A 38 19.17 14.09 -20.10
N ASP A 39 19.90 13.15 -19.49
CA ASP A 39 21.06 13.46 -18.66
C ASP A 39 22.29 13.87 -19.50
N LEU A 40 22.31 13.57 -20.80
CA LEU A 40 23.44 13.89 -21.70
C LEU A 40 23.23 15.15 -22.54
N ILE A 41 21.99 15.60 -22.72
CA ILE A 41 21.64 16.82 -23.46
C ILE A 41 22.52 18.03 -23.08
N PRO A 42 22.81 18.29 -21.78
CA PRO A 42 23.60 19.44 -21.37
C PRO A 42 25.09 19.41 -21.78
N PHE A 43 25.60 18.26 -22.23
CA PHE A 43 27.01 18.09 -22.60
C PHE A 43 27.27 18.22 -24.10
N PHE A 44 26.22 18.42 -24.90
CA PHE A 44 26.33 18.57 -26.34
C PHE A 44 26.59 20.03 -26.76
N PRO A 45 27.33 20.25 -27.86
CA PRO A 45 27.52 21.58 -28.43
C PRO A 45 26.20 22.15 -28.97
N ASP A 46 26.14 23.47 -29.16
CA ASP A 46 24.92 24.20 -29.55
C ASP A 46 24.29 23.74 -30.88
N PHE A 47 25.08 23.10 -31.76
CA PHE A 47 24.64 22.63 -33.07
C PHE A 47 24.94 21.13 -33.25
N VAL A 48 24.08 20.30 -32.67
CA VAL A 48 24.07 18.84 -32.87
C VAL A 48 22.97 18.45 -33.85
N VAL A 49 23.28 17.50 -34.74
CA VAL A 49 22.30 16.91 -35.66
C VAL A 49 21.37 16.00 -34.84
N ILE A 50 20.12 16.43 -34.66
CA ILE A 50 19.10 15.68 -33.89
C ILE A 50 18.82 14.30 -34.50
N ASP A 51 19.08 14.12 -35.80
CA ASP A 51 18.86 12.86 -36.51
C ASP A 51 19.64 11.68 -35.90
N ASP A 52 20.83 11.94 -35.35
CA ASP A 52 21.65 10.90 -34.70
C ASP A 52 21.00 10.32 -33.43
N PHE A 53 20.10 11.07 -32.77
CA PHE A 53 19.44 10.67 -31.52
C PHE A 53 17.96 10.32 -31.66
N LYS A 54 17.43 10.42 -32.88
CA LYS A 54 16.00 10.27 -33.16
C LYS A 54 15.44 8.96 -32.60
N GLU A 55 16.13 7.85 -32.82
CA GLU A 55 15.67 6.54 -32.34
C GLU A 55 15.62 6.45 -30.82
N GLU A 56 16.63 6.96 -30.13
CA GLU A 56 16.70 6.94 -28.66
C GLU A 56 15.66 7.86 -28.02
N ILE A 57 15.39 9.01 -28.66
CA ILE A 57 14.32 9.93 -28.21
C ILE A 57 12.95 9.27 -28.41
N CYS A 58 12.70 8.65 -29.56
CA CYS A 58 11.46 7.92 -29.81
C CYS A 58 11.26 6.79 -28.79
N ALA A 59 12.30 5.98 -28.53
CA ALA A 59 12.24 4.91 -27.54
C ALA A 59 11.92 5.44 -26.13
N ALA A 60 12.61 6.49 -25.69
CA ALA A 60 12.35 7.09 -24.38
C ALA A 60 10.92 7.64 -24.25
N LEU A 61 10.40 8.29 -25.30
CA LEU A 61 9.02 8.80 -25.32
C LEU A 61 7.98 7.67 -25.30
N GLU A 62 8.22 6.58 -26.03
CA GLU A 62 7.37 5.39 -25.99
C GLU A 62 7.35 4.76 -24.60
N ASP A 63 8.51 4.62 -23.96
CA ASP A 63 8.60 4.08 -22.60
C ASP A 63 7.87 4.96 -21.59
N TYR A 64 7.96 6.29 -21.71
CA TYR A 64 7.18 7.21 -20.87
C TYR A 64 5.68 7.05 -21.10
N SER A 65 5.24 6.95 -22.35
CA SER A 65 3.81 6.73 -22.66
C SER A 65 3.31 5.43 -22.04
N ARG A 66 4.05 4.33 -22.19
CA ARG A 66 3.71 3.03 -21.59
C ARG A 66 3.64 3.12 -20.07
N ASN A 67 4.58 3.81 -19.43
CA ASN A 67 4.58 3.97 -17.98
C ASN A 67 3.39 4.82 -17.50
N ILE A 68 3.05 5.90 -18.22
CA ILE A 68 1.87 6.72 -17.93
C ILE A 68 0.60 5.88 -18.04
N ASP A 69 0.47 5.08 -19.09
CA ASP A 69 -0.71 4.22 -19.28
C ASP A 69 -0.80 3.12 -18.22
N GLY A 70 0.33 2.57 -17.80
CA GLY A 70 0.41 1.65 -16.66
C GLY A 70 -0.08 2.29 -15.36
N LEU A 71 0.41 3.48 -15.03
CA LEU A 71 0.00 4.22 -13.83
C LEU A 71 -1.48 4.61 -13.86
N LYS A 72 -2.02 4.99 -15.02
CA LYS A 72 -3.46 5.26 -15.18
C LYS A 72 -4.30 4.01 -14.89
N LYS A 73 -3.89 2.87 -15.44
CA LYS A 73 -4.57 1.60 -15.21
C LYS A 73 -4.55 1.22 -13.73
N GLU A 74 -3.41 1.33 -13.05
CA GLU A 74 -3.30 1.09 -11.61
C GLU A 74 -4.22 2.02 -10.79
N MET A 75 -4.31 3.30 -11.19
CA MET A 75 -5.21 4.26 -10.55
C MET A 75 -6.69 3.86 -10.71
N ASP A 76 -7.09 3.45 -11.92
CA ASP A 76 -8.47 3.01 -12.19
C ASP A 76 -8.84 1.73 -11.42
N GLU A 77 -7.93 0.75 -11.38
CA GLU A 77 -8.12 -0.49 -10.62
C GLU A 77 -8.26 -0.23 -9.11
N SER A 78 -7.41 0.65 -8.57
CA SER A 78 -7.46 1.06 -7.16
C SER A 78 -8.76 1.79 -6.84
N SER A 79 -9.20 2.70 -7.72
CA SER A 79 -10.45 3.44 -7.58
C SER A 79 -11.66 2.50 -7.60
N GLN A 80 -11.69 1.53 -8.52
CA GLN A 80 -12.74 0.52 -8.60
C GLN A 80 -12.78 -0.34 -7.34
N THR A 81 -11.62 -0.76 -6.84
CA THR A 81 -11.51 -1.54 -5.60
C THR A 81 -12.04 -0.73 -4.41
N ALA A 82 -11.67 0.54 -4.29
CA ALA A 82 -12.17 1.42 -3.24
C ALA A 82 -13.69 1.65 -3.33
N ALA A 83 -14.25 1.74 -4.54
CA ALA A 83 -15.69 1.83 -4.74
C ALA A 83 -16.41 0.56 -4.28
N ASN A 84 -15.90 -0.62 -4.63
CA ASN A 84 -16.47 -1.90 -4.18
C ASN A 84 -16.45 -2.03 -2.65
N ILE A 85 -15.32 -1.66 -2.01
CA ILE A 85 -15.21 -1.68 -0.54
C ILE A 85 -16.25 -0.76 0.11
N LYS A 86 -16.51 0.42 -0.46
CA LYS A 86 -17.53 1.34 0.07
C LYS A 86 -18.93 0.73 -0.01
N VAL A 87 -19.25 0.03 -1.11
CA VAL A 87 -20.52 -0.68 -1.25
C VAL A 87 -20.64 -1.79 -0.21
N ASP A 88 -19.57 -2.57 0.00
CA ASP A 88 -19.55 -3.64 1.01
C ASP A 88 -19.71 -3.09 2.43
N ILE A 89 -19.07 -1.97 2.77
CA ILE A 89 -19.25 -1.30 4.06
C ILE A 89 -20.70 -0.86 4.25
N ALA A 90 -21.30 -0.23 3.24
CA ALA A 90 -22.70 0.19 3.32
C ALA A 90 -23.66 -1.02 3.48
N ALA A 91 -23.35 -2.13 2.82
CA ALA A 91 -24.11 -3.37 2.96
C ALA A 91 -23.91 -4.05 4.33
N LEU A 92 -22.74 -3.90 4.96
CA LEU A 92 -22.46 -4.40 6.31
C LEU A 92 -23.23 -3.62 7.38
N ASP A 93 -23.39 -2.30 7.22
CA ASP A 93 -24.10 -1.43 8.16
C ASP A 93 -25.60 -1.78 8.28
N GLN A 94 -26.18 -2.38 7.24
CA GLN A 94 -27.59 -2.78 7.20
C GLN A 94 -27.84 -4.21 7.70
N ARG A 95 -26.80 -4.96 8.09
CA ARG A 95 -26.99 -6.34 8.58
C ARG A 95 -27.44 -6.32 10.04
N TYR A 96 -28.58 -6.92 10.30
CA TYR A 96 -29.03 -7.21 11.66
C TYR A 96 -28.98 -8.74 11.88
N ALA A 97 -28.75 -9.14 13.13
CA ALA A 97 -28.90 -10.51 13.58
C ALA A 97 -30.05 -10.56 14.59
N ILE A 98 -31.01 -11.46 14.36
CA ILE A 98 -32.08 -11.72 15.31
C ILE A 98 -31.55 -12.73 16.33
N VAL A 99 -31.61 -12.38 17.61
CA VAL A 99 -31.24 -13.28 18.71
C VAL A 99 -32.52 -13.74 19.40
N GLU A 100 -32.79 -15.04 19.36
CA GLU A 100 -33.97 -15.60 20.00
C GLU A 100 -33.77 -15.82 21.52
N PRO A 101 -34.82 -15.66 22.35
CA PRO A 101 -34.77 -16.02 23.75
C PRO A 101 -34.47 -17.52 23.93
N GLY A 102 -33.29 -17.83 24.46
CA GLY A 102 -32.82 -19.21 24.64
C GLY A 102 -31.47 -19.50 23.99
N GLU A 103 -30.96 -18.59 23.15
CA GLU A 103 -29.59 -18.66 22.67
C GLU A 103 -28.59 -18.67 23.83
N LYS A 104 -27.54 -19.47 23.66
CA LYS A 104 -26.50 -19.72 24.65
C LYS A 104 -25.15 -19.30 24.12
N CYS A 105 -24.29 -18.83 25.01
CA CYS A 105 -22.90 -18.61 24.66
C CYS A 105 -22.22 -19.94 24.30
N TYR A 106 -21.52 -20.00 23.16
CA TYR A 106 -20.83 -21.21 22.68
C TYR A 106 -19.67 -21.68 23.59
N VAL A 107 -19.18 -20.82 24.48
CA VAL A 107 -18.06 -21.13 25.38
C VAL A 107 -18.52 -21.62 26.75
N CYS A 108 -19.51 -20.96 27.37
CA CYS A 108 -19.94 -21.27 28.74
C CYS A 108 -21.31 -21.95 28.83
N GLY A 109 -22.09 -22.00 27.73
CA GLY A 109 -23.41 -22.62 27.69
C GLY A 109 -24.53 -21.86 28.44
N LEU A 110 -24.22 -20.72 29.06
CA LEU A 110 -25.20 -19.89 29.78
C LEU A 110 -26.01 -19.02 28.81
N PRO A 111 -27.21 -18.55 29.21
CA PRO A 111 -28.06 -17.68 28.40
C PRO A 111 -27.30 -16.45 27.90
N LEU A 112 -27.37 -16.17 26.60
CA LEU A 112 -26.59 -15.13 25.94
C LEU A 112 -26.96 -13.73 26.46
N LEU A 113 -28.26 -13.43 26.58
CA LEU A 113 -28.80 -12.13 27.00
C LEU A 113 -28.48 -11.75 28.46
N SER A 114 -27.84 -12.63 29.24
CA SER A 114 -27.49 -12.36 30.64
C SER A 114 -26.30 -11.39 30.81
N ARG A 115 -25.50 -11.19 29.77
CA ARG A 115 -24.28 -10.35 29.77
C ARG A 115 -24.11 -9.68 28.41
N GLN A 116 -23.19 -8.71 28.30
CA GLN A 116 -22.78 -8.17 26.99
C GLN A 116 -22.24 -9.30 26.10
N PHE A 117 -22.66 -9.32 24.84
CA PHE A 117 -22.36 -10.41 23.91
C PHE A 117 -22.03 -9.91 22.51
N PHE A 118 -21.42 -10.79 21.72
CA PHE A 118 -21.15 -10.63 20.30
C PHE A 118 -21.81 -11.77 19.53
N VAL A 119 -22.44 -11.44 18.41
CA VAL A 119 -22.99 -12.39 17.44
C VAL A 119 -22.21 -12.25 16.16
N PHE A 120 -21.65 -13.36 15.68
CA PHE A 120 -20.91 -13.38 14.42
C PHE A 120 -21.84 -13.67 13.24
N PRO A 121 -21.48 -13.26 12.00
CA PRO A 121 -22.27 -13.59 10.81
C PRO A 121 -22.49 -15.09 10.57
N CYS A 122 -21.63 -15.94 11.13
CA CYS A 122 -21.79 -17.39 11.15
C CYS A 122 -22.75 -17.91 12.24
N GLN A 123 -23.55 -17.02 12.85
CA GLN A 123 -24.51 -17.28 13.94
C GLN A 123 -23.93 -17.81 15.25
N HIS A 124 -22.60 -17.82 15.40
CA HIS A 124 -21.99 -18.12 16.68
C HIS A 124 -22.09 -16.91 17.62
N SER A 125 -22.59 -17.16 18.82
CA SER A 125 -22.83 -16.15 19.85
C SER A 125 -21.93 -16.38 21.07
N PHE A 126 -21.29 -15.33 21.55
CA PHE A 126 -20.35 -15.38 22.67
C PHE A 126 -20.57 -14.22 23.64
N HIS A 127 -20.44 -14.45 24.94
CA HIS A 127 -20.28 -13.33 25.87
C HIS A 127 -18.94 -12.61 25.63
N SER A 128 -18.93 -11.31 25.85
CA SER A 128 -17.75 -10.45 25.65
C SER A 128 -16.53 -10.94 26.44
N ASP A 129 -16.72 -11.35 27.69
CA ASP A 129 -15.67 -11.91 28.56
C ASP A 129 -15.20 -13.30 28.10
N CYS A 130 -16.14 -14.15 27.67
CA CYS A 130 -15.84 -15.49 27.19
C CYS A 130 -15.05 -15.46 25.87
N LEU A 131 -15.41 -14.56 24.97
CA LEU A 131 -14.68 -14.33 23.73
C LEU A 131 -13.29 -13.76 24.02
N GLY A 132 -13.18 -12.73 24.87
CA GLY A 132 -11.91 -12.11 25.22
C GLY A 132 -10.91 -13.11 25.83
N ARG A 133 -11.39 -14.03 26.68
CA ARG A 133 -10.56 -15.10 27.25
C ARG A 133 -10.04 -16.06 26.16
N LYS A 134 -10.91 -16.50 25.25
CA LYS A 134 -10.53 -17.39 24.15
C LYS A 134 -9.53 -16.75 23.20
N VAL A 135 -9.70 -15.46 22.91
CA VAL A 135 -8.74 -14.69 22.10
C VAL A 135 -7.37 -14.61 22.78
N LEU A 136 -7.33 -14.35 24.09
CA LEU A 136 -6.07 -14.31 24.86
C LEU A 136 -5.38 -15.68 24.97
N GLU A 137 -6.14 -16.77 25.02
CA GLU A 137 -5.62 -18.15 25.03
C GLU A 137 -4.97 -18.51 23.69
N GLN A 138 -5.55 -18.08 22.56
CA GLN A 138 -5.05 -18.38 21.22
C GLN A 138 -3.99 -17.39 20.72
N ALA A 139 -3.95 -16.18 21.28
CA ALA A 139 -2.99 -15.17 20.89
C ALA A 139 -1.59 -15.47 21.47
N GLY A 140 -0.56 -15.35 20.61
CA GLY A 140 0.84 -15.46 21.03
C GLY A 140 1.24 -14.38 22.05
N VAL A 141 2.35 -14.61 22.77
CA VAL A 141 2.79 -13.80 23.92
C VAL A 141 2.83 -12.28 23.61
N GLY A 142 3.35 -11.88 22.44
CA GLY A 142 3.43 -10.48 22.03
C GLY A 142 2.06 -9.84 21.81
N THR A 143 1.16 -10.54 21.12
CA THR A 143 -0.20 -10.06 20.84
C THR A 143 -1.05 -10.00 22.11
N SER A 144 -0.96 -11.02 22.98
CA SER A 144 -1.68 -11.05 24.26
C SER A 144 -1.25 -9.93 25.21
N LYS A 145 0.04 -9.58 25.24
CA LYS A 145 0.53 -8.44 26.01
C LYS A 145 -0.07 -7.12 25.49
N ARG A 146 -0.07 -6.92 24.17
CA ARG A 146 -0.66 -5.74 23.54
C ARG A 146 -2.17 -5.64 23.78
N ILE A 147 -2.91 -6.75 23.71
CA ILE A 147 -4.35 -6.77 24.01
C ILE A 147 -4.61 -6.32 25.46
N LYS A 148 -3.84 -6.83 26.43
CA LYS A 148 -3.97 -6.41 27.84
C LYS A 148 -3.65 -4.93 28.04
N GLU A 149 -2.60 -4.43 27.40
CA GLU A 149 -2.24 -3.00 27.45
C GLU A 149 -3.37 -2.13 26.90
N LEU A 150 -3.96 -2.50 25.77
CA LEU A 150 -5.09 -1.79 25.16
C LEU A 150 -6.35 -1.84 26.03
N GLN A 151 -6.66 -2.99 26.64
CA GLN A 151 -7.77 -3.11 27.59
C GLN A 151 -7.60 -2.17 28.80
N VAL A 152 -6.38 -2.02 29.29
CA VAL A 152 -6.06 -1.07 30.39
C VAL A 152 -6.21 0.39 29.95
N GLN A 153 -5.84 0.72 28.71
CA GLN A 153 -6.05 2.08 28.18
C GLN A 153 -7.53 2.42 28.02
N ILE A 154 -8.35 1.46 27.59
CA ILE A 154 -9.81 1.61 27.47
C ILE A 154 -10.45 1.77 28.85
N SER A 155 -10.07 0.95 29.83
CA SER A 155 -10.64 1.01 31.19
C SER A 155 -10.23 2.28 31.95
N LYS A 156 -9.04 2.84 31.67
CA LYS A 156 -8.59 4.13 32.20
C LYS A 156 -9.23 5.34 31.52
N GLY A 157 -10.12 5.14 30.55
CA GLY A 157 -10.82 6.23 29.86
C GLY A 157 -9.90 7.12 28.99
N LEU A 158 -8.68 6.65 28.68
CA LEU A 158 -7.71 7.39 27.86
C LEU A 158 -8.08 7.41 26.36
N VAL A 159 -9.14 6.71 25.97
CA VAL A 159 -9.69 6.73 24.62
C VAL A 159 -10.84 7.73 24.57
N SER A 160 -10.50 9.03 24.51
CA SER A 160 -11.46 10.09 24.20
C SER A 160 -11.54 10.28 22.69
N GLY A 161 -12.67 9.91 22.09
CA GLY A 161 -12.94 10.17 20.68
C GLY A 161 -14.26 9.56 20.23
N VAL A 162 -14.80 10.11 19.14
CA VAL A 162 -16.08 9.79 18.46
C VAL A 162 -16.33 8.28 18.27
N LYS A 163 -15.29 7.44 18.41
CA LYS A 163 -15.36 5.97 18.34
C LYS A 163 -15.95 5.27 19.57
N ARG A 164 -16.09 5.92 20.73
CA ARG A 164 -16.69 5.28 21.93
C ARG A 164 -18.22 5.24 21.86
N GLU A 165 -18.85 6.22 21.20
CA GLU A 165 -20.31 6.31 21.06
C GLU A 165 -20.87 5.40 19.97
N ALA A 166 -20.07 5.00 18.98
CA ALA A 166 -20.48 4.06 17.93
C ALA A 166 -20.39 2.57 18.34
N MET A 167 -19.94 2.28 19.57
CA MET A 167 -19.74 0.92 20.10
C MET A 167 -20.68 0.60 21.27
N ILE A 168 -21.69 1.44 21.53
CA ILE A 168 -22.75 1.23 22.53
C ILE A 168 -24.07 1.07 21.78
#